data_AF-A0A3M2ZT00-F1
#
_entry.id   AF-A0A3M2ZT00-F1
#
_cell.length_a   1.000
_cell.length_b   1.000
_cell.length_c   1.000
_cell.angle_alpha   90.00
_cell.angle_beta   90.00
_cell.angle_gamma   90.00
#
_symmetry.space_group_name_H-M   'P 1'
#
loop_
_entity.id
_entity.type
_entity.pdbx_description
1 polymer ?
#
loop_
_entity_poly.entity_id
_entity_poly.type
_entity_poly.pdbx_seq_one_letter_code
_entity_poly.pdbx_strand_id
1 'polypeptide(L)' 'QASVVVAQAKVLSAQIALLTSSKLFELAGTRSVLGKLNLDRHWRNARTHTLHDPARWKYHLIGNQLLNGIAPPRHAWN' A
#
# COMPACT_ATOMS: atom_id res chain seq x y z
N GLN A 1 -10.23 11.41 14.20
CA GLN A 1 -10.43 9.94 14.05
C GLN A 1 -10.39 9.50 12.58
N ALA A 2 -11.21 10.05 11.67
CA ALA A 2 -11.24 9.65 10.26
C ALA A 2 -9.86 9.60 9.55
N SER A 3 -9.02 10.62 9.71
CA SER A 3 -7.70 10.69 9.05
C SER A 3 -6.75 9.55 9.43
N VAL A 4 -6.80 9.09 10.68
CA VAL A 4 -5.95 8.00 11.17
C VAL A 4 -6.41 6.67 10.59
N VAL A 5 -7.72 6.43 10.55
CA VAL A 5 -8.31 5.24 9.95
C VAL A 5 -8.01 5.18 8.45
N VAL A 6 -8.11 6.30 7.73
CA VAL A 6 -7.74 6.38 6.30
C VAL A 6 -6.24 6.11 6.10
N ALA A 7 -5.37 6.63 6.98
CA ALA A 7 -3.94 6.35 6.93
C ALA A 7 -3.64 4.85 7.14
N GLN A 8 -4.30 4.22 8.12
CA GLN A 8 -4.19 2.78 8.37
C GLN A 8 -4.66 1.95 7.17
N ALA A 9 -5.84 2.28 6.63
CA ALA A 9 -6.39 1.62 5.46
C ALA A 9 -5.48 1.74 4.24
N LYS A 10 -4.91 2.92 4.00
CA LYS A 10 -3.96 3.17 2.91
C LYS A 10 -2.68 2.34 3.05
N VAL A 11 -2.11 2.29 4.25
CA VAL A 11 -0.92 1.48 4.53
C VAL A 11 -1.21 0.01 4.26
N LEU A 12 -2.31 -0.50 4.81
CA LEU A 12 -2.69 -1.91 4.67
C LEU A 12 -2.98 -2.28 3.21
N SER A 13 -3.75 -1.46 2.50
CA SER A 13 -4.09 -1.72 1.10
C SER A 13 -2.87 -1.70 0.18
N ALA A 14 -1.91 -0.79 0.41
CA ALA A 14 -0.66 -0.74 -0.32
C ALA A 14 0.18 -2.02 -0.12
N GLN A 15 0.31 -2.49 1.12
CA GLN A 15 1.02 -3.73 1.43
C GLN A 15 0.37 -4.94 0.76
N ILE A 16 -0.96 -5.08 0.90
CA ILE A 16 -1.70 -6.21 0.33
C ILE A 16 -1.64 -6.17 -1.19
N ALA A 17 -1.79 -5.01 -1.84
CA ALA A 17 -1.72 -4.89 -3.29
C ALA A 17 -0.36 -5.37 -3.84
N LEU A 18 0.74 -4.95 -3.22
CA LEU A 18 2.10 -5.37 -3.60
C LEU A 18 2.35 -6.85 -3.33
N LEU A 19 1.92 -7.35 -2.16
CA LEU A 19 2.10 -8.74 -1.77
C LEU A 19 1.31 -9.67 -2.69
N THR A 20 0.00 -9.43 -2.84
CA THR A 20 -0.90 -10.28 -3.63
C THR A 20 -0.51 -10.30 -5.10
N SER A 21 -0.16 -9.15 -5.68
CA SER A 21 0.28 -9.10 -7.09
C SER A 21 1.57 -9.86 -7.35
N SER A 22 2.44 -10.00 -6.35
CA SER A 22 3.64 -10.83 -6.43
C SER A 22 3.32 -12.32 -6.18
N LYS A 23 2.58 -12.61 -5.10
CA LYS A 23 2.19 -13.98 -4.68
C LYS A 23 1.31 -14.70 -5.70
N LEU A 24 0.59 -13.96 -6.53
CA LEU A 24 -0.20 -14.51 -7.64
C LEU A 24 0.60 -15.50 -8.50
N PHE A 25 1.88 -15.21 -8.77
CA PHE A 25 2.72 -16.07 -9.61
C PHE A 25 3.14 -17.36 -8.91
N GLU A 26 3.34 -17.32 -7.58
CA GLU A 26 3.61 -18.53 -6.79
C GLU A 26 2.42 -19.49 -6.79
N LEU A 27 1.20 -18.95 -6.71
CA LEU A 27 -0.04 -19.73 -6.76
C LEU A 27 -0.31 -20.29 -8.18
N ALA A 28 -0.14 -19.46 -9.21
CA ALA A 28 -0.55 -19.80 -10.57
C ALA A 28 0.52 -20.57 -11.37
N GLY A 29 1.76 -20.62 -10.87
CA GLY A 29 2.88 -21.36 -11.45
C GLY A 29 3.42 -20.75 -12.75
N THR A 30 4.41 -21.40 -13.36
CA THR A 30 5.23 -20.83 -14.45
C THR A 30 4.43 -20.27 -15.63
N ARG A 31 3.31 -20.90 -16.02
CA ARG A 31 2.51 -20.43 -17.16
C ARG A 31 1.84 -19.06 -16.94
N SER A 32 1.76 -18.59 -15.70
CA SER A 32 1.20 -17.29 -15.37
C SER A 32 2.07 -16.11 -15.85
N VAL A 33 3.36 -16.34 -16.14
CA VAL A 33 4.27 -15.29 -16.64
C VAL A 33 4.14 -15.02 -18.14
N LEU A 34 3.27 -15.75 -18.85
CA LEU A 34 3.07 -15.54 -20.28
C LEU A 34 2.55 -14.12 -20.53
N GLY A 35 3.24 -13.38 -21.40
CA GLY A 35 2.92 -11.97 -21.69
C GLY A 35 1.47 -11.75 -22.15
N LYS A 36 0.85 -12.73 -22.82
CA LYS A 36 -0.57 -12.68 -23.21
C LYS A 36 -1.55 -12.57 -22.03
N LEU A 37 -1.16 -13.02 -20.84
CA LEU A 37 -1.98 -12.92 -19.63
C LEU A 37 -1.82 -11.56 -18.94
N ASN A 38 -0.68 -10.89 -19.14
CA ASN A 38 -0.40 -9.53 -18.64
C ASN A 38 -0.69 -9.37 -17.14
N LEU A 39 -0.41 -10.40 -16.33
CA LEU A 39 -0.71 -10.40 -14.89
C LEU A 39 0.25 -9.50 -14.10
N ASP A 40 1.47 -9.30 -14.60
CA ASP A 40 2.50 -8.42 -14.04
C ASP A 40 2.06 -6.95 -14.00
N ARG A 41 1.05 -6.57 -14.82
CA ARG A 41 0.45 -5.22 -14.78
C ARG A 41 -0.09 -4.84 -13.41
N HIS A 42 -0.57 -5.80 -12.63
CA HIS A 42 -1.11 -5.53 -11.31
C HIS A 42 -0.01 -5.06 -10.36
N TRP A 43 1.15 -5.74 -10.41
CA TRP A 43 2.31 -5.34 -9.63
C TRP A 43 2.85 -4.00 -10.10
N ARG A 44 3.01 -3.79 -11.42
CA ARG A 44 3.49 -2.52 -11.98
C ARG A 44 2.60 -1.35 -11.58
N ASN A 45 1.28 -1.49 -11.72
CA ASN A 45 0.33 -0.44 -11.36
C ASN A 45 0.34 -0.16 -9.85
N ALA A 46 0.31 -1.20 -9.02
CA ALA A 46 0.38 -1.05 -7.56
C ALA A 46 1.70 -0.38 -7.15
N ARG A 47 2.82 -0.79 -7.73
CA ARG A 47 4.13 -0.22 -7.43
C ARG A 47 4.19 1.26 -7.81
N THR A 48 3.73 1.63 -8.99
CA THR A 48 3.68 3.04 -9.41
C THR A 48 2.79 3.86 -8.48
N HIS A 49 1.57 3.41 -8.22
CA HIS A 49 0.60 4.20 -7.46
C HIS A 49 0.98 4.34 -5.98
N THR A 50 1.51 3.29 -5.36
CA THR A 50 1.91 3.30 -3.95
C THR A 50 3.13 4.18 -3.65
N LEU A 51 3.87 4.62 -4.68
CA LEU A 51 4.98 5.56 -4.53
C LEU A 51 4.55 7.02 -4.38
N HIS A 52 3.28 7.36 -4.66
CA HIS A 52 2.77 8.73 -4.57
C HIS A 52 3.00 9.33 -3.16
N ASP A 53 2.75 8.54 -2.11
CA ASP A 53 2.97 8.96 -0.73
C ASP A 53 3.87 7.96 -0.01
N PRO A 54 4.99 8.40 0.60
CA PRO A 54 5.87 7.49 1.29
C PRO A 54 5.16 6.84 2.48
N ALA A 55 4.94 5.52 2.43
CA ALA A 55 4.27 4.78 3.50
C ALA A 55 4.93 4.96 4.88
N ARG A 56 6.25 5.23 4.91
CA ARG A 56 7.01 5.56 6.14
C ARG A 56 6.40 6.71 6.92
N TRP A 57 5.95 7.77 6.25
CA TRP A 57 5.32 8.90 6.93
C TRP A 57 3.97 8.55 7.54
N LYS A 58 3.20 7.68 6.89
CA LYS A 58 1.91 7.20 7.42
C LYS A 58 2.10 6.39 8.70
N TYR A 59 3.12 5.52 8.79
CA TYR A 59 3.42 4.82 10.05
C TYR A 59 3.80 5.77 11.16
N HIS A 60 4.60 6.80 10.86
CA HIS A 60 4.97 7.80 11.86
C HIS A 60 3.74 8.53 12.41
N LEU A 61 2.83 8.99 11.54
CA LEU A 61 1.60 9.68 11.96
C LEU A 61 0.66 8.78 12.77
N ILE A 62 0.47 7.53 12.33
CA ILE A 62 -0.34 6.55 13.04
C ILE A 62 0.29 6.26 14.42
N GLY A 63 1.61 6.03 14.46
CA GLY A 63 2.33 5.77 15.70
C GLY A 63 2.29 6.94 16.67
N ASN A 64 2.50 8.17 16.19
CA ASN A 64 2.44 9.37 17.02
C ASN A 64 1.03 9.59 17.62
N GLN A 65 -0.02 9.27 16.87
CA GLN A 65 -1.38 9.29 17.41
C GLN A 65 -1.60 8.20 18.46
N LEU A 66 -1.16 6.96 18.21
CA LEU A 66 -1.41 5.82 19.09
C LEU A 66 -0.59 5.87 20.38
N LEU A 67 0.66 6.33 20.30
CA LEU A 67 1.60 6.35 21.41
C LEU A 67 1.54 7.65 22.21
N ASN A 68 1.39 8.80 21.53
CA ASN A 68 1.50 10.13 22.15
C ASN A 68 0.17 10.92 22.13
N GLY A 69 -0.89 10.40 21.50
CA GLY A 69 -2.17 11.10 21.39
C GLY A 69 -2.17 12.31 20.45
N ILE A 70 -1.11 12.51 19.66
CA ILE A 70 -0.94 13.69 18.80
C ILE A 70 -1.59 13.46 17.43
N ALA A 71 -2.64 14.23 17.14
CA ALA A 71 -3.38 14.12 15.89
C ALA A 71 -2.55 14.48 14.66
N PRO A 72 -2.70 13.73 13.54
CA PRO A 72 -2.03 14.10 12.30
C PRO A 72 -2.47 15.50 11.84
N PRO A 73 -1.55 16.34 11.33
CA PRO A 73 -1.92 17.67 10.87
C PRO A 73 -2.92 17.60 9.70
N ARG A 74 -3.82 18.57 9.61
CA ARG A 74 -4.83 18.65 8.52
C ARG A 74 -4.22 19.22 7.24
N HIS A 75 -3.27 18.52 6.62
CA HIS A 75 -2.65 18.95 5.36
C HIS A 75 -2.72 17.82 4.33
N ALA A 76 -2.81 18.18 3.04
CA ALA A 76 -3.13 17.27 1.93
C ALA A 76 -2.13 16.12 1.71
N TRP A 77 -0.95 16.20 2.31
CA TRP A 77 0.16 15.25 2.14
C TRP A 77 0.43 14.40 3.40
N ASN A 78 -0.39 14.56 4.45
CA ASN A 78 -0.37 13.72 5.64
C ASN A 78 -1.18 12.46 5.48
#